data_AF-A0ABC9P3E5-F1
#
_entry.id   AF-A0ABC9P3E5-F1
#
_cell.length_a   1.000
_cell.length_b   1.000
_cell.length_c   1.000
_cell.angle_alpha   90.00
_cell.angle_beta   90.00
_cell.angle_gamma   90.00
#
_symmetry.space_group_name_H-M   'P 1'
#
loop_
_entity.id
_entity.type
_entity.pdbx_description
1 polymer ?
#
loop_
_entity_poly.entity_id
_entity_poly.type
_entity_poly.pdbx_seq_one_letter_code
_entity_poly.pdbx_strand_id
1 'polypeptide(L)' 'MIVDTDKIEWLLENRSQYFINKETGVAQSRLSKLKNNFSEIGKSSIDVGVKLTDLAVKEKNKPTSRK' A
#
# COMPACT_ATOMS: atom_id res chain seq x y z
N MET A 1 -1.05 5.08 13.66
CA MET A 1 -1.83 4.23 12.74
C MET A 1 -1.27 2.81 12.84
N ILE A 2 -2.12 1.79 12.98
CA ILE A 2 -1.68 0.38 13.03
C ILE A 2 -1.63 -0.16 11.60
N VAL A 3 -0.68 -1.06 11.31
CA VAL A 3 -0.57 -1.71 10.00
C VAL A 3 -1.83 -2.55 9.75
N ASP A 4 -2.49 -2.33 8.61
CA ASP A 4 -3.72 -3.02 8.23
C ASP A 4 -3.47 -3.73 6.89
N THR A 5 -3.28 -5.04 6.97
CA THR A 5 -2.94 -5.89 5.83
C THR A 5 -4.02 -5.85 4.75
N ASP A 6 -5.30 -5.85 5.12
CA ASP A 6 -6.40 -5.87 4.16
C ASP A 6 -6.45 -4.57 3.34
N LYS A 7 -6.14 -3.43 3.98
CA LYS A 7 -6.03 -2.14 3.28
C LYS A 7 -4.84 -2.09 2.34
N ILE A 8 -3.71 -2.66 2.75
CA ILE A 8 -2.51 -2.73 1.91
C ILE A 8 -2.77 -3.61 0.68
N GLU A 9 -3.46 -4.74 0.86
CA GLU A 9 -3.81 -5.66 -0.24
C GLU A 9 -4.67 -4.94 -1.25
N TRP A 10 -5.74 -4.30 -0.78
CA TRP A 10 -6.61 -3.48 -1.62
C TRP A 10 -5.82 -2.43 -2.40
N LEU A 11 -4.88 -1.73 -1.77
CA LEU A 11 -4.05 -0.73 -2.43
C LEU A 11 -3.17 -1.35 -3.53
N LEU A 12 -2.51 -2.49 -3.27
CA LEU A 12 -1.65 -3.17 -4.25
C LEU A 12 -2.44 -3.73 -5.45
N GLU A 13 -3.72 -4.04 -5.28
CA GLU A 13 -4.59 -4.51 -6.34
C GLU A 13 -5.24 -3.37 -7.14
N ASN A 14 -5.59 -2.25 -6.48
CA ASN A 14 -6.36 -1.15 -7.09
C ASN A 14 -5.48 0.00 -7.61
N ARG A 15 -4.19 0.05 -7.22
CA ARG A 15 -3.25 1.08 -7.65
C ARG A 15 -1.99 0.48 -8.24
N SER A 16 -1.39 1.22 -9.17
CA SER A 16 -0.14 0.79 -9.79
C SER A 16 1.01 0.90 -8.80
N GLN A 17 2.00 0.00 -8.91
CA GLN A 17 3.21 0.06 -8.09
C GLN A 17 3.98 1.37 -8.31
N TYR A 18 3.89 1.96 -9.51
CA TYR A 18 4.44 3.28 -9.80
C TYR A 18 3.78 4.39 -8.97
N PHE A 19 2.44 4.41 -8.91
CA PHE A 19 1.72 5.38 -8.10
C PHE A 19 2.10 5.25 -6.62
N ILE A 20 2.09 4.02 -6.10
CA ILE A 20 2.41 3.76 -4.69
C ILE A 20 3.86 4.16 -4.38
N ASN A 21 4.81 3.86 -5.27
CA ASN A 21 6.21 4.27 -5.11
C ASN A 21 6.35 5.80 -5.07
N LYS A 22 5.63 6.52 -5.95
CA LYS A 22 5.67 7.99 -6.00
C LYS A 22 5.13 8.63 -4.71
N GLU A 23 4.06 8.07 -4.15
CA GLU A 23 3.40 8.62 -2.97
C GLU A 23 4.06 8.20 -1.64
N THR A 24 4.61 6.99 -1.56
CA THR A 24 5.15 6.44 -0.29
C THR A 24 6.68 6.39 -0.24
N GLY A 25 7.36 6.54 -1.38
CA GLY A 25 8.79 6.30 -1.52
C GLY A 25 9.20 4.82 -1.44
N VAL A 26 8.25 3.89 -1.28
CA VAL A 26 8.53 2.45 -1.19
C VAL A 26 8.94 1.93 -2.56
N ALA A 27 10.13 1.33 -2.66
CA ALA A 27 10.67 0.81 -3.92
C ALA A 27 9.70 -0.17 -4.61
N GLN A 28 9.55 -0.06 -5.93
CA GLN A 28 8.69 -0.95 -6.72
C GLN A 28 9.07 -2.43 -6.59
N SER A 29 10.37 -2.74 -6.48
CA SER A 29 10.84 -4.11 -6.22
C SER A 29 10.32 -4.67 -4.90
N ARG A 30 10.17 -3.82 -3.88
CA ARG A 30 9.58 -4.19 -2.59
C ARG A 30 8.07 -4.37 -2.73
N LEU A 31 7.37 -3.47 -3.43
CA LEU A 31 5.93 -3.61 -3.69
C LEU A 31 5.59 -4.89 -4.46
N SER A 32 6.40 -5.26 -5.46
CA SER A 32 6.24 -6.50 -6.21
C SER A 32 6.42 -7.74 -5.32
N LYS A 33 7.42 -7.73 -4.43
CA LYS A 33 7.59 -8.79 -3.42
C LYS A 33 6.42 -8.88 -2.46
N LEU A 34 5.91 -7.73 -1.98
CA LEU A 34 4.76 -7.69 -1.07
C LEU A 34 3.49 -8.23 -1.74
N LYS A 35 3.27 -7.92 -3.02
CA LYS A 35 2.13 -8.46 -3.78
C LYS A 35 2.20 -9.98 -3.93
N ASN A 36 3.40 -10.54 -4.11
CA ASN A 36 3.58 -11.99 -4.31
C ASN A 36 3.68 -12.78 -2.99
N ASN A 37 4.18 -12.17 -1.92
CA ASN A 37 4.40 -12.80 -0.60
C ASN A 37 3.75 -11.96 0.52
N PHE A 38 2.44 -11.75 0.40
CA PHE A 38 1.68 -10.87 1.28
C PHE A 38 1.77 -11.27 2.77
N SER A 39 1.90 -12.57 3.06
CA SER A 39 2.09 -13.11 4.41
C SER A 39 3.36 -12.61 5.13
N GLU A 40 4.36 -12.08 4.40
CA GLU A 40 5.59 -11.51 4.99
C GLU A 40 5.48 -10.01 5.33
N ILE A 41 4.34 -9.37 5.02
CA ILE A 41 4.10 -7.96 5.37
C ILE A 41 4.17 -7.75 6.88
N GLY A 42 3.68 -8.71 7.68
CA GLY A 42 3.76 -8.65 9.13
C GLY A 42 5.19 -8.65 9.68
N LYS A 43 6.17 -9.17 8.92
CA LYS A 43 7.61 -9.16 9.28
C LYS A 43 8.37 -8.00 8.63
N SER A 44 7.80 -7.40 7.57
CA SER A 44 8.41 -6.31 6.83
C SER A 44 8.17 -4.99 7.54
N SER A 45 9.26 -4.33 7.96
CA SER A 45 9.34 -2.98 8.59
C SER A 45 7.99 -2.28 8.82
N ILE A 46 7.55 -2.19 10.08
CA ILE A 46 6.31 -1.51 10.52
C ILE A 46 6.12 -0.16 9.80
N ASP A 47 7.20 0.61 9.60
CA ASP A 47 7.21 1.87 8.84
C ASP A 47 6.59 1.77 7.43
N VAL A 48 6.97 0.74 6.66
CA VAL A 48 6.43 0.50 5.31
C VAL A 48 4.96 0.12 5.38
N GLY A 49 4.59 -0.75 6.33
CA GLY A 49 3.19 -1.12 6.56
C GLY A 49 2.32 0.08 6.90
N VAL A 50 2.80 0.99 7.76
CA VAL A 50 2.10 2.21 8.14
C VAL A 50 1.92 3.14 6.94
N LYS A 51 2.97 3.36 6.13
CA LYS A 51 2.89 4.19 4.92
C LYS A 51 1.88 3.66 3.90
N LEU A 52 1.89 2.35 3.65
CA LEU A 52 0.96 1.72 2.72
C LEU A 52 -0.48 1.76 3.25
N THR A 53 -0.66 1.54 4.56
CA THR A 53 -1.98 1.63 5.20
C THR A 53 -2.54 3.05 5.12
N ASP A 54 -1.71 4.07 5.39
CA ASP A 54 -2.09 5.48 5.31
C ASP A 54 -2.50 5.87 3.89
N LEU A 55 -1.72 5.46 2.88
CA LEU A 55 -2.07 5.71 1.49
C LEU A 55 -3.36 4.99 1.08
N ALA A 56 -3.56 3.75 1.51
CA ALA A 56 -4.78 3.00 1.24
C ALA A 56 -6.03 3.69 1.82
N VAL A 57 -5.94 4.20 3.05
CA VAL A 57 -7.01 4.96 3.69
C VAL A 57 -7.26 6.28 2.94
N LYS A 58 -6.21 6.99 2.55
CA LYS A 58 -6.34 8.22 1.74
C LYS A 58 -7.03 7.96 0.41
N GLU A 59 -6.68 6.88 -0.28
CA GLU A 59 -7.28 6.52 -1.56
C GLU A 59 -8.72 6.04 -1.43
N LYS A 60 -9.07 5.34 -0.34
CA LYS A 60 -10.48 4.98 -0.05
C LYS A 60 -11.33 6.18 0.36
N ASN A 61 -10.74 7.15 1.07
CA ASN A 61 -11.45 8.34 1.55
C ASN A 61 -11.45 9.50 0.54
N LYS A 62 -10.65 9.44 -0.53
CA LYS A 62 -10.79 10.39 -1.63
C LYS A 62 -12.18 10.17 -2.25
N PRO A 63 -13.08 11.17 -2.22
CA PRO A 63 -14.29 11.09 -3.01
C PRO A 63 -13.83 10.90 -4.45
N THR A 64 -14.18 9.76 -5.03
CA THR A 64 -13.95 9.51 -6.45
C THR A 64 -14.68 10.62 -7.18
N SER A 65 -13.93 11.61 -7.65
CA SER A 65 -14.42 12.59 -8.61
C SER A 65 -14.61 11.81 -9.91
N ARG A 66 -15.72 11.06 -9.97
CA ARG A 66 -16.28 10.55 -11.22
C ARG A 66 -16.70 11.81 -11.99
N LYS A 67 -15.84 12.25 -12.89
CA LYS A 67 -16.25 13.05 -14.04
C LYS A 67 -16.66 12.08 -15.15
#